data_AF-A0A485LNW7-F1
#
_entry.id   AF-A0A485LNW7-F1
#
_cell.length_a   1.000
_cell.length_b   1.000
_cell.length_c   1.000
_cell.angle_alpha   90.00
_cell.angle_beta   90.00
_cell.angle_gamma   90.00
#
_symmetry.space_group_name_H-M   'P 1'
#
loop_
_entity.id
_entity.type
_entity.pdbx_description
1 polymer ?
#
loop_
_entity_poly.entity_id
_entity_poly.type
_entity_poly.pdbx_seq_one_letter_code
_entity_poly.pdbx_strand_id
1 'polypeptide(L)'
;MGRVSVVAKRFLNAWNFLILVVGCGLLLITLYILLFQSDSYAVPKLGYWASVVCGGLLVLLAGLGLYGLRQHRYCVTKGKRNVALGTYCIVGFIVGIVLVVAGAVAFQLNALLDNARYSNDDDVHGMYLEEAVVNNLHDYAVASPAQWKKMQNDWFCCGYYNVTTIQYALDIPYIDMGHNLNSMGGIYCNTNCTAGSSSATVCPQNNTDWCRDVFLKNAETNNIWVAWVSVVGGFMQLLGFLLGTFILMCDIRMVQRASTLTATMFKKVLKEQSSSKA
;
A
#
# COMPACT_ATOMS: atom_id res chain seq x y z
N MET A 1 -7.81 0.62 -36.00
CA MET A 1 -7.90 1.51 -34.82
C MET A 1 -9.17 1.32 -33.98
N GLY A 2 -10.37 1.15 -34.56
CA GLY A 2 -11.62 1.06 -33.80
C GLY A 2 -11.69 -0.09 -32.75
N ARG A 3 -11.30 -1.31 -33.12
CA ARG A 3 -11.37 -2.48 -32.20
C ARG A 3 -10.45 -2.35 -30.98
N VAL A 4 -9.22 -1.88 -31.16
CA VAL A 4 -8.24 -1.68 -30.07
C VAL A 4 -8.71 -0.62 -29.07
N SER A 5 -9.28 0.49 -29.56
CA SER A 5 -9.83 1.55 -28.68
C SER A 5 -11.02 1.06 -27.86
N VAL A 6 -11.88 0.19 -28.42
CA VAL A 6 -13.02 -0.38 -27.70
C VAL A 6 -12.54 -1.32 -26.59
N VAL A 7 -11.57 -2.20 -26.87
CA VAL A 7 -11.00 -3.11 -25.88
C VAL A 7 -10.32 -2.33 -24.75
N ALA A 8 -9.50 -1.33 -25.09
CA ALA A 8 -8.83 -0.47 -24.11
C ALA A 8 -9.84 0.23 -23.17
N LYS A 9 -10.93 0.77 -23.71
CA LYS A 9 -11.99 1.41 -22.91
C LYS A 9 -12.69 0.41 -21.99
N ARG A 10 -13.00 -0.80 -22.47
CA ARG A 10 -13.64 -1.84 -21.64
C ARG A 10 -12.74 -2.28 -20.51
N PHE A 11 -11.46 -2.54 -20.80
CA PHE A 11 -10.47 -2.89 -19.79
C PHE A 11 -10.33 -1.79 -18.73
N LEU A 12 -10.13 -0.54 -19.16
CA LEU A 12 -10.01 0.58 -18.23
C LEU A 12 -11.27 0.78 -17.38
N ASN A 13 -12.45 0.59 -17.97
CA ASN A 13 -13.70 0.69 -17.22
C ASN A 13 -13.80 -0.41 -16.16
N ALA A 14 -13.47 -1.66 -16.49
CA ALA A 14 -13.47 -2.77 -15.56
C ALA A 14 -12.42 -2.60 -14.45
N TRP A 15 -11.20 -2.20 -14.81
CA TRP A 15 -10.10 -1.96 -13.87
C TRP A 15 -10.43 -0.85 -12.88
N ASN A 16 -10.92 0.30 -13.37
CA ASN A 16 -11.31 1.41 -12.48
C ASN A 16 -12.52 1.05 -11.62
N PHE A 17 -13.48 0.27 -12.13
CA PHE A 17 -14.59 -0.23 -11.31
C PHE A 17 -14.10 -1.15 -10.19
N LEU A 18 -13.15 -2.05 -10.48
CA LEU A 18 -12.55 -2.90 -9.45
C LEU A 18 -11.83 -2.07 -8.39
N ILE A 19 -11.01 -1.10 -8.79
CA ILE A 19 -10.34 -0.19 -7.85
C ILE A 19 -11.35 0.57 -6.99
N LEU A 20 -12.46 1.02 -7.59
CA LEU A 20 -13.53 1.71 -6.85
C LEU A 20 -14.13 0.82 -5.77
N VAL A 21 -14.48 -0.43 -6.11
CA VAL A 21 -15.05 -1.40 -5.16
C VAL A 21 -14.06 -1.70 -4.04
N VAL A 22 -12.79 -1.95 -4.38
CA VAL A 22 -11.74 -2.20 -3.39
C VAL A 22 -11.54 -0.98 -2.49
N GLY A 23 -11.42 0.23 -3.04
CA GLY A 23 -11.25 1.47 -2.28
C GLY A 23 -12.41 1.75 -1.33
N CYS A 24 -13.66 1.57 -1.80
CA CYS A 24 -14.85 1.69 -0.95
C CYS A 24 -14.87 0.63 0.15
N GLY A 25 -14.56 -0.63 -0.15
CA GLY A 25 -14.48 -1.70 0.85
C GLY A 25 -13.44 -1.39 1.93
N LEU A 26 -12.25 -0.94 1.51
CA LEU A 26 -11.15 -0.58 2.40
C LEU A 26 -11.53 0.59 3.32
N LEU A 27 -12.17 1.64 2.79
CA LEU A 27 -12.72 2.74 3.58
C LEU A 27 -13.76 2.25 4.59
N LEU A 28 -14.75 1.47 4.15
CA LEU A 28 -15.84 1.01 5.01
C LEU A 28 -15.31 0.13 6.16
N ILE A 29 -14.42 -0.81 5.86
CA ILE A 29 -13.81 -1.69 6.87
C ILE A 29 -12.98 -0.87 7.86
N THR A 30 -12.12 0.03 7.35
CA THR A 30 -11.24 0.83 8.21
C THR A 30 -12.03 1.78 9.10
N LEU A 31 -13.05 2.45 8.56
CA LEU A 31 -13.94 3.30 9.33
C LEU A 31 -14.75 2.50 10.35
N TYR A 32 -15.21 1.30 9.99
CA TYR A 32 -15.89 0.42 10.93
C TYR A 32 -15.00 0.08 12.12
N ILE A 33 -13.76 -0.33 11.87
CA ILE A 33 -12.80 -0.66 12.94
C ILE A 33 -12.58 0.58 13.82
N LEU A 34 -12.24 1.73 13.22
CA LEU A 34 -11.96 2.97 13.95
C LEU A 34 -13.14 3.48 14.79
N LEU A 35 -14.38 3.31 14.33
CA LEU A 35 -15.57 3.86 14.98
C LEU A 35 -16.21 2.90 15.99
N PHE A 36 -16.11 1.58 15.77
CA PHE A 36 -16.88 0.60 16.53
C PHE A 36 -16.03 -0.44 17.27
N GLN A 37 -14.77 -0.65 16.86
CA GLN A 37 -13.93 -1.66 17.51
C GLN A 37 -13.08 -1.01 18.61
N SER A 38 -13.33 -1.41 19.85
CA SER A 38 -12.54 -1.04 21.04
C SER A 38 -11.07 -1.45 20.97
N ASP A 39 -10.73 -2.31 20.00
CA ASP A 39 -9.44 -2.99 19.85
C ASP A 39 -8.57 -2.34 18.76
N SER A 40 -8.96 -1.15 18.29
CA SER A 40 -8.26 -0.30 17.30
C SER A 40 -6.83 0.13 17.68
N TYR A 41 -6.27 -0.46 18.72
CA TYR A 41 -4.97 -0.12 19.29
C TYR A 41 -3.89 -1.17 19.02
N ALA A 42 -4.24 -2.34 18.49
CA ALA A 42 -3.27 -3.39 18.12
C ALA A 42 -2.39 -3.01 16.92
N VAL A 43 -2.83 -2.06 16.09
CA VAL A 43 -2.04 -1.42 15.05
C VAL A 43 -1.89 0.05 15.45
N PRO A 44 -0.69 0.65 15.38
CA PRO A 44 -0.53 2.07 15.67
C PRO A 44 -1.54 2.88 14.86
N LYS A 45 -2.22 3.85 15.51
CA LYS A 45 -3.31 4.65 14.92
C LYS A 45 -2.97 5.20 13.52
N LEU A 46 -1.68 5.45 13.29
CA LEU A 46 -1.13 5.85 12.00
C LEU A 46 -1.51 4.91 10.85
N GLY A 47 -1.50 3.58 11.07
CA GLY A 47 -1.85 2.59 10.05
C GLY A 47 -3.32 2.69 9.61
N TYR A 48 -4.24 2.91 10.57
CA TYR A 48 -5.64 3.11 10.25
C TYR A 48 -5.89 4.43 9.51
N TRP A 49 -5.26 5.53 9.93
CA TRP A 49 -5.36 6.80 9.21
C TRP A 49 -4.78 6.74 7.80
N ALA A 50 -3.63 6.08 7.64
CA ALA A 50 -3.03 5.82 6.34
C ALA A 50 -3.98 5.00 5.45
N SER A 51 -4.59 3.96 6.00
CA SER A 51 -5.58 3.13 5.32
C SER A 51 -6.80 3.94 4.83
N VAL A 52 -7.34 4.85 5.66
CA VAL A 52 -8.42 5.76 5.26
C VAL A 52 -8.00 6.66 4.10
N VAL A 53 -6.82 7.29 4.21
CA VAL A 53 -6.31 8.18 3.15
C VAL A 53 -6.08 7.41 1.86
N CYS A 54 -5.48 6.23 1.91
CA CYS A 54 -5.27 5.36 0.76
C CYS A 54 -6.59 4.95 0.11
N GLY A 55 -7.58 4.50 0.89
CA GLY A 55 -8.91 4.15 0.38
C GLY A 55 -9.60 5.35 -0.30
N GLY A 56 -9.51 6.54 0.29
CA GLY A 56 -10.03 7.78 -0.30
C GLY A 56 -9.37 8.14 -1.64
N LEU A 57 -8.04 8.03 -1.71
CA LEU A 57 -7.29 8.29 -2.93
C LEU A 57 -7.60 7.28 -4.04
N LEU A 58 -7.79 6.00 -3.71
CA LEU A 58 -8.20 4.96 -4.67
C LEU A 58 -9.58 5.28 -5.27
N VAL A 59 -10.56 5.65 -4.43
CA VAL A 59 -11.90 6.04 -4.88
C VAL A 59 -11.84 7.28 -5.78
N LEU A 60 -11.04 8.28 -5.41
CA LEU A 60 -10.86 9.49 -6.22
C LEU A 60 -10.22 9.17 -7.58
N LEU A 61 -9.17 8.35 -7.60
CA LEU A 61 -8.48 7.94 -8.81
C LEU A 61 -9.42 7.15 -9.75
N ALA A 62 -10.15 6.18 -9.19
CA ALA A 62 -11.13 5.41 -9.94
C ALA A 62 -12.27 6.29 -10.49
N GLY A 63 -12.75 7.23 -9.68
CA GLY A 63 -13.76 8.22 -10.07
C GLY A 63 -13.30 9.07 -11.25
N LEU A 64 -12.06 9.58 -11.22
CA LEU A 64 -11.47 10.32 -12.33
C LEU A 64 -11.36 9.47 -13.61
N GLY A 65 -10.93 8.21 -13.48
CA GLY A 65 -10.83 7.27 -14.60
C GLY A 65 -12.19 6.98 -15.24
N LEU A 66 -13.19 6.60 -14.45
CA LEU A 66 -14.55 6.31 -14.93
C LEU A 66 -15.22 7.55 -15.53
N TYR A 67 -15.11 8.70 -14.85
CA TYR A 67 -15.67 9.97 -15.34
C TYR A 67 -15.01 10.39 -16.65
N GLY A 68 -13.68 10.32 -16.73
CA GLY A 68 -12.92 10.64 -17.93
C GLY A 68 -13.29 9.75 -19.13
N LEU A 69 -13.50 8.45 -18.89
CA LEU A 69 -13.95 7.52 -19.94
C LEU A 69 -15.38 7.81 -20.41
N ARG A 70 -16.30 8.12 -19.49
CA ARG A 70 -17.69 8.44 -19.82
C ARG A 70 -17.79 9.73 -20.63
N GLN A 71 -17.00 10.74 -20.26
CA GLN A 71 -17.03 12.04 -20.90
C GLN A 71 -16.22 12.15 -22.20
N HIS A 72 -15.54 11.06 -22.57
CA HIS A 72 -14.77 10.95 -23.80
C HIS A 72 -15.55 11.34 -25.06
N ARG A 73 -16.79 10.82 -25.25
CA ARG A 73 -17.55 11.15 -26.47
C ARG A 73 -17.91 12.64 -26.53
N TYR A 74 -18.27 13.22 -25.39
CA TYR A 74 -18.64 14.63 -25.28
C TYR A 74 -17.44 15.57 -25.49
N CYS A 75 -16.28 15.24 -24.93
CA CYS A 75 -15.06 16.01 -25.13
C CYS A 75 -14.62 16.03 -26.60
N VAL A 76 -14.65 14.88 -27.26
CA VAL A 76 -14.31 14.77 -28.70
C VAL A 76 -15.29 15.54 -29.57
N THR A 77 -16.60 15.43 -29.34
CA THR A 77 -17.60 16.14 -30.17
C THR A 77 -17.57 17.64 -29.99
N LYS A 78 -17.25 18.13 -28.78
CA LYS A 78 -17.12 19.57 -28.48
C LYS A 78 -15.72 20.12 -28.75
N GLY A 79 -14.76 19.30 -29.19
CA GLY A 79 -13.37 19.70 -29.39
C GLY A 79 -12.64 20.12 -28.11
N LYS A 80 -13.11 19.69 -26.94
CA LYS A 80 -12.54 20.04 -25.63
C LYS A 80 -11.56 18.97 -25.15
N ARG A 81 -10.54 19.38 -24.40
CA ARG A 81 -9.56 18.45 -23.79
C ARG A 81 -10.20 17.67 -22.64
N ASN A 82 -9.90 16.37 -22.55
CA ASN A 82 -10.36 15.49 -21.48
C ASN A 82 -9.41 15.57 -20.27
N VAL A 83 -9.57 16.61 -19.45
CA VAL A 83 -8.69 16.88 -18.30
C VAL A 83 -8.76 15.76 -17.26
N ALA A 84 -9.95 15.20 -17.00
CA ALA A 84 -10.12 14.13 -16.03
C ALA A 84 -9.32 12.86 -16.37
N LEU A 85 -9.37 12.43 -17.65
CA LEU A 85 -8.56 11.30 -18.12
C LEU A 85 -7.06 11.61 -18.08
N GLY A 86 -6.67 12.86 -18.38
CA GLY A 86 -5.27 13.32 -18.28
C GLY A 86 -4.73 13.26 -16.86
N THR A 87 -5.49 13.78 -15.89
CA THR A 87 -5.13 13.71 -14.46
C THR A 87 -5.07 12.27 -13.97
N TYR A 88 -6.03 11.43 -14.36
CA TYR A 88 -6.00 9.99 -14.08
C TYR A 88 -4.71 9.33 -14.60
N CYS A 89 -4.28 9.64 -15.83
CA CYS A 89 -3.05 9.07 -16.38
C CYS A 89 -1.81 9.49 -15.58
N ILE A 90 -1.67 10.78 -15.24
CA ILE A 90 -0.49 11.28 -14.52
C ILE A 90 -0.41 10.69 -13.12
N VAL A 91 -1.51 10.79 -12.36
CA VAL A 91 -1.56 10.25 -10.99
C VAL A 91 -1.43 8.73 -11.01
N GLY A 92 -2.10 8.06 -11.95
CA GLY A 92 -2.02 6.63 -12.13
C GLY A 92 -0.62 6.12 -12.44
N PHE A 93 0.17 6.86 -13.22
CA PHE A 93 1.57 6.53 -13.50
C PHE A 93 2.43 6.57 -12.23
N ILE A 94 2.32 7.65 -11.45
CA ILE A 94 3.05 7.81 -10.19
C ILE A 94 2.69 6.68 -9.22
N VAL A 95 1.39 6.43 -9.05
CA VAL A 95 0.89 5.34 -8.19
C VAL A 95 1.40 3.98 -8.66
N GLY A 96 1.38 3.72 -9.98
CA GLY A 96 1.90 2.48 -10.55
C GLY A 96 3.37 2.24 -10.22
N ILE A 97 4.22 3.26 -10.37
CA ILE A 97 5.65 3.17 -10.01
C ILE A 97 5.82 2.90 -8.52
N VAL A 98 5.16 3.70 -7.68
CA VAL A 98 5.28 3.57 -6.21
C VAL A 98 4.87 2.16 -5.77
N LEU A 99 3.80 1.59 -6.33
CA LEU A 99 3.37 0.23 -6.03
C LEU A 99 4.37 -0.85 -6.47
N VAL A 100 4.96 -0.72 -7.66
CA VAL A 100 5.98 -1.67 -8.12
C VAL A 100 7.23 -1.60 -7.22
N VAL A 101 7.69 -0.40 -6.88
CA VAL A 101 8.85 -0.20 -6.00
C VAL A 101 8.55 -0.74 -4.59
N ALA A 102 7.40 -0.42 -4.02
CA ALA A 102 6.99 -0.93 -2.71
C ALA A 102 6.91 -2.46 -2.70
N GLY A 103 6.40 -3.07 -3.76
CA GLY A 103 6.36 -4.52 -3.90
C GLY A 103 7.75 -5.16 -4.01
N ALA A 104 8.68 -4.53 -4.74
CA ALA A 104 10.07 -4.98 -4.82
C ALA A 104 10.77 -4.91 -3.45
N VAL A 105 10.56 -3.82 -2.70
CA VAL A 105 11.07 -3.68 -1.33
C VAL A 105 10.47 -4.74 -0.41
N ALA A 106 9.18 -5.04 -0.53
CA ALA A 106 8.53 -6.10 0.26
C ALA A 106 9.10 -7.49 -0.04
N PHE A 107 9.45 -7.80 -1.30
CA PHE A 107 10.17 -9.03 -1.63
C PHE A 107 11.56 -9.09 -1.01
N GLN A 108 12.32 -8.00 -1.06
CA GLN A 108 13.64 -7.92 -0.43
C GLN A 108 13.55 -8.07 1.09
N LEU A 109 12.56 -7.44 1.72
CA LEU A 109 12.32 -7.56 3.15
C LEU A 109 12.00 -9.01 3.53
N ASN A 110 11.24 -9.73 2.70
CA ASN A 110 10.96 -11.14 2.96
C ASN A 110 12.21 -12.02 2.88
N ALA A 111 13.10 -11.75 1.91
CA ALA A 111 14.38 -12.45 1.83
C ALA A 111 15.29 -12.16 3.03
N LEU A 112 15.27 -10.91 3.53
CA LEU A 112 16.00 -10.54 4.75
C LEU A 112 15.42 -11.21 6.01
N LEU A 113 14.09 -11.34 6.10
CA LEU A 113 13.41 -12.03 7.21
C LEU A 113 13.71 -13.53 7.24
N ASP A 114 13.77 -14.18 6.07
CA ASP A 114 14.15 -15.59 5.96
C ASP A 114 15.61 -15.78 6.40
N ASN A 115 16.53 -14.91 5.93
CA ASN A 115 17.92 -14.95 6.38
C ASN A 115 18.07 -14.69 7.88
N ALA A 116 17.40 -13.68 8.45
CA ALA A 116 17.44 -13.34 9.87
C ALA A 116 16.89 -14.44 10.79
N ARG A 117 16.14 -15.41 10.23
CA ARG A 117 15.62 -16.56 10.97
C ARG A 117 16.59 -17.75 11.00
N TYR A 118 17.46 -17.87 9.99
CA TYR A 118 18.31 -19.04 9.77
C TYR A 118 19.83 -18.78 9.91
N SER A 119 20.30 -17.55 9.74
CA SER A 119 21.71 -17.21 9.91
C SER A 119 22.00 -16.68 11.32
N ASN A 120 22.97 -17.31 12.00
CA ASN A 120 23.61 -16.73 13.18
C ASN A 120 24.24 -15.37 12.81
N ASP A 121 23.72 -14.29 13.39
CA ASP A 121 24.37 -13.04 13.83
C ASP A 121 25.35 -12.23 12.92
N ASP A 122 25.68 -12.65 11.70
CA ASP A 122 26.69 -11.94 10.87
C ASP A 122 26.10 -11.03 9.76
N ASP A 123 24.77 -10.99 9.57
CA ASP A 123 24.15 -10.10 8.58
C ASP A 123 23.75 -8.74 9.18
N VAL A 124 24.54 -7.71 8.87
CA VAL A 124 24.35 -6.31 9.29
C VAL A 124 22.93 -5.81 8.99
N HIS A 125 22.27 -6.32 7.94
CA HIS A 125 20.92 -5.88 7.58
C HIS A 125 19.85 -6.44 8.54
N GLY A 126 20.06 -7.65 9.06
CA GLY A 126 19.22 -8.24 10.10
C GLY A 126 19.30 -7.47 11.41
N MET A 127 20.51 -7.01 11.78
CA MET A 127 20.73 -6.21 12.99
C MET A 127 19.93 -4.89 12.96
N TYR A 128 20.02 -4.11 11.88
CA TYR A 128 19.25 -2.86 11.77
C TYR A 128 17.73 -3.06 11.81
N LEU A 129 17.25 -4.19 11.24
CA LEU A 129 15.83 -4.52 11.30
C LEU A 129 15.40 -4.82 12.73
N GLU A 130 16.18 -5.60 13.47
CA GLU A 130 15.89 -5.91 14.89
C GLU A 130 15.95 -4.64 15.75
N GLU A 131 16.96 -3.79 15.58
CA GLU A 131 17.04 -2.50 16.29
C GLU A 131 15.79 -1.64 16.06
N ALA A 132 15.35 -1.52 14.80
CA ALA A 132 14.16 -0.76 14.46
C ALA A 132 12.89 -1.40 15.06
N VAL A 133 12.78 -2.72 15.08
CA VAL A 133 11.64 -3.43 15.68
C VAL A 133 11.61 -3.23 17.19
N VAL A 134 12.74 -3.45 17.88
CA VAL A 134 12.86 -3.25 19.34
C VAL A 134 12.50 -1.83 19.72
N ASN A 135 13.07 -0.84 19.03
CA ASN A 135 12.88 0.56 19.36
C ASN A 135 11.42 0.99 19.20
N ASN A 136 10.80 0.68 18.06
CA ASN A 136 9.39 1.01 17.82
C ASN A 136 8.44 0.28 18.78
N LEU A 137 8.74 -0.99 19.08
CA LEU A 137 7.93 -1.78 20.00
C LEU A 137 8.07 -1.28 21.44
N HIS A 138 9.28 -0.88 21.83
CA HIS A 138 9.56 -0.28 23.14
C HIS A 138 8.80 1.04 23.32
N ASP A 139 8.90 1.95 22.35
CA ASP A 139 8.16 3.22 22.36
C ASP A 139 6.65 3.00 22.48
N TYR A 140 6.12 2.03 21.73
CA TYR A 140 4.72 1.64 21.82
C TYR A 140 4.33 1.07 23.19
N ALA A 141 5.13 0.14 23.72
CA ALA A 141 4.85 -0.52 24.99
C ALA A 141 4.94 0.44 26.17
N VAL A 142 5.90 1.38 26.16
CA VAL A 142 6.03 2.43 27.18
C VAL A 142 4.87 3.41 27.10
N ALA A 143 4.47 3.82 25.89
CA ALA A 143 3.35 4.74 25.69
C ALA A 143 2.00 4.09 26.06
N SER A 144 1.84 2.78 25.91
CA SER A 144 0.58 2.07 26.17
C SER A 144 0.78 0.64 26.71
N PRO A 145 1.20 0.48 27.98
CA PRO A 145 1.54 -0.84 28.54
C PRO A 145 0.37 -1.84 28.55
N ALA A 146 -0.85 -1.36 28.78
CA ALA A 146 -2.05 -2.19 28.74
C ALA A 146 -2.32 -2.75 27.33
N GLN A 147 -1.98 -1.99 26.29
CA GLN A 147 -2.19 -2.41 24.90
C GLN A 147 -1.12 -3.40 24.47
N TRP A 148 0.12 -3.23 24.93
CA TRP A 148 1.16 -4.24 24.75
C TRP A 148 0.78 -5.59 25.37
N LYS A 149 0.23 -5.60 26.59
CA LYS A 149 -0.30 -6.83 27.22
C LYS A 149 -1.46 -7.43 26.44
N LYS A 150 -2.35 -6.60 25.90
CA LYS A 150 -3.47 -7.06 25.07
C LYS A 150 -2.98 -7.69 23.77
N MET A 151 -2.04 -7.06 23.08
CA MET A 151 -1.42 -7.59 21.86
C MET A 151 -0.76 -8.95 22.11
N GLN A 152 -0.02 -9.11 23.21
CA GLN A 152 0.51 -10.41 23.63
C GLN A 152 -0.60 -11.47 23.80
N ASN A 153 -1.73 -11.08 24.42
CA ASN A 153 -2.86 -11.99 24.62
C ASN A 153 -3.57 -12.35 23.30
N ASP A 154 -3.74 -11.39 22.40
CA ASP A 154 -4.40 -11.59 21.11
C ASP A 154 -3.55 -12.44 20.16
N TRP A 155 -2.22 -12.38 20.31
CA TRP A 155 -1.25 -13.11 19.48
C TRP A 155 -0.73 -14.39 20.14
N PHE A 156 -1.26 -14.76 21.29
CA PHE A 156 -0.89 -15.99 22.02
C PHE A 156 0.62 -16.09 22.29
N CYS A 157 1.26 -14.96 22.58
CA CYS A 157 2.70 -14.85 22.73
C CYS A 157 3.10 -14.14 24.03
N CYS A 158 4.37 -14.22 24.38
CA CYS A 158 4.90 -13.59 25.59
C CYS A 158 6.15 -12.76 25.30
N GLY A 159 6.23 -11.58 25.93
CA GLY A 159 7.42 -10.73 25.92
C GLY A 159 7.84 -10.35 24.50
N TYR A 160 9.10 -10.01 24.31
CA TYR A 160 9.69 -9.73 23.00
C TYR A 160 10.51 -10.93 22.52
N TYR A 161 11.66 -11.21 23.16
CA TYR A 161 12.54 -12.33 22.82
C TYR A 161 13.53 -12.65 23.96
N ASN A 162 14.25 -13.76 23.85
CA ASN A 162 15.32 -14.09 24.79
C ASN A 162 16.56 -13.20 24.54
N VAL A 163 16.64 -12.08 25.25
CA VAL A 163 17.66 -11.04 25.03
C VAL A 163 19.10 -11.54 25.16
N THR A 164 19.36 -12.57 25.99
CA THR A 164 20.72 -13.13 26.11
C THR A 164 21.19 -13.88 24.86
N THR A 165 20.28 -14.31 23.99
CA THR A 165 20.66 -14.97 22.72
C THR A 165 21.05 -13.98 21.63
N ILE A 166 20.61 -12.72 21.72
CA ILE A 166 20.85 -11.65 20.74
C ILE A 166 21.78 -10.56 21.26
N GLN A 167 22.28 -10.72 22.48
CA GLN A 167 23.15 -9.75 23.16
C GLN A 167 24.49 -9.51 22.42
N TYR A 168 24.92 -10.45 21.59
CA TYR A 168 26.15 -10.31 20.79
C TYR A 168 25.92 -9.57 19.46
N ALA A 169 24.66 -9.45 19.01
CA ALA A 169 24.27 -8.84 17.74
C ALA A 169 23.48 -7.53 17.91
N LEU A 170 23.31 -7.03 19.13
CA LEU A 170 22.59 -5.79 19.42
C LEU A 170 23.40 -4.91 20.36
N ASP A 171 23.35 -3.60 20.11
CA ASP A 171 23.92 -2.60 21.00
C ASP A 171 23.20 -2.60 22.37
N ILE A 172 23.95 -2.28 23.44
CA ILE A 172 23.51 -2.21 24.85
C ILE A 172 22.12 -1.55 25.05
N PRO A 173 21.79 -0.38 24.45
CA PRO A 173 20.47 0.23 24.62
C PRO A 173 19.31 -0.66 24.18
N TYR A 174 19.45 -1.45 23.12
CA TYR A 174 18.38 -2.31 22.62
C TYR A 174 18.19 -3.56 23.49
N ILE A 175 19.25 -4.02 24.15
CA ILE A 175 19.19 -5.07 25.16
C ILE A 175 18.33 -4.61 26.35
N ASP A 176 18.58 -3.40 26.87
CA ASP A 176 17.79 -2.84 27.97
C ASP A 176 16.32 -2.63 27.59
N MET A 177 16.06 -2.18 26.36
CA MET A 177 14.70 -2.06 25.82
C MET A 177 14.00 -3.43 25.75
N GLY A 178 14.70 -4.48 25.31
CA GLY A 178 14.20 -5.85 25.29
C GLY A 178 13.87 -6.40 26.68
N HIS A 179 14.73 -6.16 27.68
CA HIS A 179 14.46 -6.53 29.07
C HIS A 179 13.22 -5.80 29.62
N ASN A 180 13.08 -4.52 29.31
CA ASN A 180 11.92 -3.74 29.71
C ASN A 180 10.63 -4.28 29.05
N LEU A 181 10.66 -4.60 27.75
CA LEU A 181 9.54 -5.22 27.05
C LEU A 181 9.11 -6.56 27.68
N ASN A 182 10.08 -7.39 28.05
CA ASN A 182 9.82 -8.67 28.71
C ASN A 182 9.27 -8.50 30.14
N SER A 183 9.59 -7.41 30.83
CA SER A 183 9.04 -7.12 32.17
C SER A 183 7.52 -6.87 32.14
N MET A 184 6.98 -6.45 30.99
CA MET A 184 5.57 -6.15 30.78
C MET A 184 4.78 -7.35 30.24
N GLY A 185 4.93 -8.52 30.87
CA GLY A 185 4.32 -9.77 30.39
C GLY A 185 2.78 -9.81 30.42
N GLY A 186 2.20 -10.42 29.38
CA GLY A 186 0.78 -10.79 29.27
C GLY A 186 0.43 -12.12 29.98
N ILE A 187 -0.74 -12.68 29.71
CA ILE A 187 -1.23 -13.90 30.39
C ILE A 187 -0.45 -15.17 30.03
N TYR A 188 0.24 -15.15 28.88
CA TYR A 188 1.06 -16.25 28.38
C TYR A 188 2.52 -16.20 28.87
N CYS A 189 2.84 -15.20 29.69
CA CYS A 189 4.13 -15.07 30.34
C CYS A 189 4.14 -15.76 31.71
N ASN A 190 5.29 -16.32 32.08
CA ASN A 190 5.55 -16.71 33.46
C ASN A 190 5.88 -15.48 34.32
N THR A 191 5.88 -15.64 35.64
CA THR A 191 6.18 -14.52 36.56
C THR A 191 7.61 -14.05 36.36
N ASN A 192 7.76 -12.80 35.92
CA ASN A 192 9.03 -12.06 35.80
C ASN A 192 9.95 -12.58 34.69
N CYS A 193 9.60 -12.31 33.42
CA CYS A 193 10.41 -12.68 32.23
C CYS A 193 11.67 -11.81 32.04
N THR A 194 12.29 -11.35 33.12
CA THR A 194 13.33 -10.31 33.06
C THR A 194 14.74 -10.85 32.82
N ALA A 195 15.01 -12.16 32.82
CA ALA A 195 16.39 -12.64 32.80
C ALA A 195 16.64 -13.89 31.95
N GLY A 196 17.74 -13.85 31.20
CA GLY A 196 18.48 -15.02 30.74
C GLY A 196 19.19 -15.72 31.90
N SER A 197 18.40 -16.23 32.85
CA SER A 197 18.90 -17.05 33.95
C SER A 197 18.33 -18.46 33.85
N SER A 198 19.25 -19.41 33.90
CA SER A 198 19.10 -20.87 33.78
C SER A 198 18.31 -21.56 34.91
N SER A 199 17.37 -20.89 35.57
CA SER A 199 16.62 -21.48 36.69
C SER A 199 15.11 -21.17 36.69
N ALA A 200 14.35 -22.25 36.48
CA ALA A 200 13.02 -22.58 37.01
C ALA A 200 11.75 -21.77 36.61
N THR A 201 11.84 -20.61 35.97
CA THR A 201 10.67 -20.00 35.29
C THR A 201 11.06 -19.62 33.87
N VAL A 202 11.08 -20.61 32.99
CA VAL A 202 11.30 -20.41 31.55
C VAL A 202 10.13 -19.56 31.04
N CYS A 203 10.37 -18.32 30.65
CA CYS A 203 9.45 -17.61 29.77
C CYS A 203 9.82 -17.98 28.33
N PRO A 204 8.84 -18.17 27.44
CA PRO A 204 7.39 -18.08 27.65
C PRO A 204 6.81 -19.31 28.39
N GLN A 205 5.52 -19.33 28.76
CA GLN A 205 4.86 -20.53 29.33
C GLN A 205 5.06 -21.76 28.43
N ASN A 206 4.90 -22.98 28.99
CA ASN A 206 4.99 -24.19 28.16
C ASN A 206 3.96 -24.15 27.02
N ASN A 207 4.42 -24.44 25.79
CA ASN A 207 3.67 -24.39 24.54
C ASN A 207 3.26 -22.99 24.07
N THR A 208 3.91 -21.92 24.52
CA THR A 208 3.74 -20.59 23.96
C THR A 208 5.03 -20.10 23.32
N ASP A 209 4.91 -19.20 22.34
CA ASP A 209 6.03 -18.67 21.58
C ASP A 209 6.39 -17.24 22.04
N TRP A 210 7.62 -16.81 21.76
CA TRP A 210 8.01 -15.40 21.90
C TRP A 210 7.28 -14.54 20.87
N CYS A 211 6.88 -13.31 21.23
CA CYS A 211 6.18 -12.46 20.29
C CYS A 211 7.03 -12.06 19.07
N ARG A 212 8.37 -12.03 19.19
CA ARG A 212 9.26 -11.86 18.05
C ARG A 212 9.04 -12.95 17.01
N ASP A 213 9.02 -14.21 17.39
CA ASP A 213 8.90 -15.33 16.45
C ASP A 213 7.52 -15.34 15.77
N VAL A 214 6.47 -15.05 16.54
CA VAL A 214 5.11 -14.88 15.99
C VAL A 214 5.04 -13.71 15.03
N PHE A 215 5.66 -12.57 15.37
CA PHE A 215 5.70 -11.38 14.52
C PHE A 215 6.47 -11.65 13.22
N LEU A 216 7.67 -12.23 13.29
CA LEU A 216 8.50 -12.52 12.13
C LEU A 216 7.82 -13.54 11.21
N LYS A 217 7.23 -14.61 11.77
CA LYS A 217 6.47 -15.60 10.99
C LYS A 217 5.24 -14.99 10.32
N ASN A 218 4.53 -14.10 11.02
CA ASN A 218 3.38 -13.40 10.45
C ASN A 218 3.81 -12.36 9.40
N ALA A 219 4.96 -11.70 9.59
CA ALA A 219 5.53 -10.78 8.62
C ALA A 219 5.98 -11.52 7.35
N GLU A 220 6.72 -12.61 7.47
CA GLU A 220 7.19 -13.45 6.36
C GLU A 220 6.02 -13.93 5.50
N THR A 221 5.01 -14.53 6.14
CA THR A 221 3.83 -15.07 5.46
C THR A 221 2.96 -14.00 4.81
N ASN A 222 2.83 -12.81 5.40
CA ASN A 222 2.00 -11.74 4.82
C ASN A 222 2.75 -10.86 3.83
N ASN A 223 4.05 -10.62 4.03
CA ASN A 223 4.86 -9.75 3.17
C ASN A 223 4.93 -10.29 1.74
N ILE A 224 4.95 -11.62 1.54
CA ILE A 224 4.92 -12.19 0.19
C ILE A 224 3.61 -11.87 -0.55
N TRP A 225 2.47 -11.90 0.15
CA TRP A 225 1.18 -11.54 -0.42
C TRP A 225 1.09 -10.05 -0.70
N VAL A 226 1.56 -9.20 0.22
CA VAL A 226 1.66 -7.75 0.03
C VAL A 226 2.53 -7.43 -1.17
N ALA A 227 3.67 -8.10 -1.32
CA ALA A 227 4.58 -7.92 -2.44
C ALA A 227 3.91 -8.26 -3.78
N TRP A 228 3.29 -9.44 -3.89
CA TRP A 228 2.58 -9.85 -5.11
C TRP A 228 1.43 -8.92 -5.47
N VAL A 229 0.58 -8.57 -4.51
CA VAL A 229 -0.56 -7.67 -4.74
C VAL A 229 -0.06 -6.29 -5.19
N SER A 230 1.00 -5.76 -4.56
CA SER A 230 1.57 -4.47 -4.91
C SER A 230 2.18 -4.46 -6.31
N VAL A 231 2.97 -5.49 -6.65
CA VAL A 231 3.60 -5.59 -7.99
C VAL A 231 2.55 -5.78 -9.08
N VAL A 232 1.62 -6.73 -8.92
CA VAL A 232 0.57 -6.97 -9.92
C VAL A 232 -0.34 -5.76 -10.07
N GLY A 233 -0.76 -5.16 -8.95
CA GLY A 233 -1.56 -3.94 -8.95
C GLY A 233 -0.85 -2.78 -9.63
N GLY A 234 0.44 -2.59 -9.35
CA GLY A 234 1.29 -1.58 -9.98
C GLY A 234 1.41 -1.77 -11.49
N PHE A 235 1.67 -3.00 -11.95
CA PHE A 235 1.72 -3.31 -13.40
C PHE A 235 0.38 -3.09 -14.10
N MET A 236 -0.73 -3.50 -13.49
CA MET A 236 -2.07 -3.26 -14.04
C MET A 236 -2.38 -1.75 -14.12
N GLN A 237 -1.92 -0.97 -13.13
CA GLN A 237 -2.05 0.48 -13.15
C GLN A 237 -1.21 1.13 -14.25
N LEU A 238 0.03 0.67 -14.47
CA LEU A 238 0.89 1.12 -15.57
C LEU A 238 0.32 0.74 -16.95
N LEU A 239 -0.26 -0.46 -17.08
CA LEU A 239 -1.01 -0.84 -18.27
C LEU A 239 -2.20 0.10 -18.48
N GLY A 240 -2.93 0.44 -17.41
CA GLY A 240 -3.99 1.43 -17.43
C GLY A 240 -3.52 2.80 -17.91
N PHE A 241 -2.34 3.26 -17.46
CA PHE A 241 -1.71 4.49 -17.93
C PHE A 241 -1.41 4.44 -19.45
N LEU A 242 -0.81 3.34 -19.94
CA LEU A 242 -0.50 3.18 -21.36
C LEU A 242 -1.76 3.23 -22.23
N LEU A 243 -2.80 2.50 -21.82
CA LEU A 243 -4.08 2.48 -22.52
C LEU A 243 -4.81 3.83 -22.44
N GLY A 244 -4.77 4.50 -21.29
CA GLY A 244 -5.36 5.82 -21.11
C GLY A 244 -4.68 6.87 -21.98
N THR A 245 -3.35 6.86 -22.03
CA THR A 245 -2.55 7.75 -22.89
C THR A 245 -2.78 7.47 -24.37
N PHE A 246 -2.88 6.19 -24.76
CA PHE A 246 -3.23 5.81 -26.13
C PHE A 246 -4.60 6.38 -26.55
N ILE A 247 -5.60 6.29 -25.67
CA ILE A 247 -6.93 6.88 -25.90
C ILE A 247 -6.82 8.40 -26.04
N LEU A 248 -6.09 9.06 -25.15
CA LEU A 248 -5.93 10.52 -25.13
C LEU A 248 -5.21 11.04 -26.38
N MET A 249 -4.19 10.31 -26.88
CA MET A 249 -3.53 10.63 -28.14
C MET A 249 -4.45 10.44 -29.36
N CYS A 250 -5.29 9.40 -29.36
CA CYS A 250 -6.30 9.22 -30.40
C CYS A 250 -7.30 10.40 -30.41
N ASP A 251 -7.67 10.90 -29.24
CA ASP A 251 -8.57 12.05 -29.10
C ASP A 251 -7.96 13.34 -29.64
N ILE A 252 -6.70 13.64 -29.31
CA ILE A 252 -6.02 14.83 -29.83
C ILE A 252 -6.02 14.82 -31.37
N ARG A 253 -5.75 13.66 -31.98
CA ARG A 253 -5.76 13.51 -33.45
C ARG A 253 -7.17 13.74 -34.04
N MET A 254 -8.22 13.27 -33.38
CA MET A 254 -9.60 13.48 -33.84
C MET A 254 -10.05 14.94 -33.68
N VAL A 255 -9.68 15.60 -32.58
CA VAL A 255 -9.96 17.03 -32.37
C VAL A 255 -9.24 17.90 -33.39
N GLN A 256 -7.96 17.62 -33.69
CA GLN A 256 -7.20 18.31 -34.73
C GLN A 256 -7.82 18.12 -36.12
N ARG A 257 -8.26 16.91 -36.47
CA ARG A 257 -8.95 16.66 -37.75
C ARG A 257 -10.26 17.44 -37.84
N ALA A 258 -11.06 17.46 -36.78
CA ALA A 258 -12.32 18.19 -36.74
C ALA A 258 -12.09 19.70 -36.88
N SER A 259 -11.15 20.29 -36.14
CA SER A 259 -10.85 21.73 -36.23
C SER A 259 -10.32 22.12 -37.62
N THR A 260 -9.47 21.28 -38.22
CA THR A 260 -8.93 21.53 -39.56
C THR A 260 -10.04 21.49 -40.62
N LEU A 261 -10.97 20.54 -40.51
CA LEU A 261 -12.13 20.42 -41.41
C LEU A 261 -13.05 21.63 -41.31
N THR A 262 -13.37 22.09 -40.09
CA THR A 262 -14.21 23.27 -39.88
C THR A 262 -13.54 24.53 -40.43
N ALA A 263 -12.23 24.70 -40.21
CA ALA A 263 -11.48 25.83 -40.75
C ALA A 263 -11.42 25.84 -42.29
N THR A 264 -11.31 24.67 -42.93
CA THR A 264 -11.33 24.56 -44.40
C THR A 264 -12.72 24.81 -44.98
N MET A 265 -13.79 24.34 -44.34
CA MET A 265 -15.15 24.67 -44.75
C MET A 265 -15.42 26.17 -44.65
N PHE A 266 -15.02 26.81 -43.54
CA PHE A 266 -15.22 28.24 -43.34
C PHE A 266 -14.48 29.07 -44.41
N LYS A 267 -13.24 28.69 -44.77
CA LYS A 267 -12.50 29.31 -45.88
C LYS A 267 -13.20 29.14 -47.23
N LYS A 268 -13.79 27.98 -47.51
CA LYS A 268 -14.56 27.75 -48.76
C LYS A 268 -15.79 28.64 -48.84
N VAL A 269 -16.57 28.72 -47.76
CA VAL A 269 -17.78 29.59 -47.70
C VAL A 269 -17.40 31.05 -47.89
N LEU A 270 -16.33 31.54 -47.24
CA LEU A 270 -15.85 32.90 -47.44
C LEU A 270 -15.43 33.18 -48.89
N LYS A 271 -14.77 32.21 -49.53
CA LYS A 271 -14.34 32.32 -50.94
C LYS A 271 -15.53 32.36 -51.90
N GLU A 272 -16.54 31.52 -51.67
CA GLU A 272 -17.79 31.51 -52.46
C GLU A 272 -18.57 32.83 -52.31
N GLN A 273 -18.66 33.36 -51.08
CA GLN A 273 -19.30 34.67 -50.86
C GLN A 273 -18.53 35.83 -51.50
N SER A 274 -17.20 35.79 -51.54
CA SER A 274 -16.41 36.81 -52.25
C SER A 274 -16.55 36.72 -53.77
N SER A 275 -16.71 35.50 -54.32
CA SER A 275 -16.86 35.29 -55.76
C SER A 275 -18.27 35.62 -56.28
N SER A 276 -19.29 35.63 -55.41
CA SER A 276 -20.66 35.99 -55.77
C SER A 276 -20.92 37.50 -55.76
N LYS A 277 -19.97 38.31 -55.28
CA LYS A 277 -20.08 39.78 -55.18
C LYS A 277 -19.21 40.54 -56.18
N ALA A 278 -18.45 39.83 -57.02
CA ALA A 278 -17.69 40.37 -58.15
C ALA A 278 -18.42 40.01 -59.45
#